data_AF-A0A9D8J223-F1
#
_entry.id   AF-A0A9D8J223-F1
#
_cell.length_a   1.000
_cell.length_b   1.000
_cell.length_c   1.000
_cell.angle_alpha   90.00
_cell.angle_beta   90.00
_cell.angle_gamma   90.00
#
_symmetry.space_group_name_H-M   'P 1'
#
loop_
_entity.id
_entity.type
_entity.pdbx_description
1 polymer ?
#
loop_
_entity_poly.entity_id
_entity_poly.type
_entity_poly.pdbx_seq_one_letter_code
_entity_poly.pdbx_strand_id
1 'polypeptide(L)'
;MTTGPTTPLKDIALSHPDAARILESFRLDYCCGGRKPLAEACAAAGLAVDEVLATLAATPGAADAEPGIEQDSLNALIRFIVDTHHAFTRTELLRIDSLLTKVVDRHAAAHPELTAIGARFRSLQADLEPHLGKEERILFPYIALLEDYRAGSSLKPEACFGTIDNPLGQMQAEHESVGALLGEIRSLSADFKPPADACASYRTVLQALEGLEADLMRHIHLENNVLFPRARQLADGL
;
A
#
# COMPACT_ATOMS: atom_id res chain seq x y z
N MET A 1 3.99 -6.13 22.52
CA MET A 1 3.82 -4.82 23.20
C MET A 1 2.34 -4.55 23.32
N THR A 2 1.86 -3.90 24.38
CA THR A 2 0.44 -3.52 24.47
C THR A 2 0.21 -2.31 23.57
N THR A 3 -0.70 -2.44 22.59
CA THR A 3 -1.12 -1.33 21.72
C THR A 3 -1.77 -0.22 22.54
N GLY A 4 -1.38 1.03 22.31
CA GLY A 4 -1.90 2.19 23.03
C GLY A 4 -1.87 3.48 22.21
N PRO A 5 -2.33 4.61 22.79
CA PRO A 5 -2.49 5.88 22.07
C PRO A 5 -1.19 6.43 21.47
N THR A 6 -0.05 6.13 22.08
CA THR A 6 1.28 6.58 21.64
C THR A 6 1.97 5.58 20.71
N THR A 7 1.39 4.40 20.49
CA THR A 7 1.97 3.40 19.60
C THR A 7 1.89 3.91 18.15
N PRO A 8 3.01 3.91 17.40
CA PRO A 8 3.00 4.26 15.98
C PRO A 8 2.10 3.33 15.17
N LEU A 9 1.36 3.87 14.20
CA LEU A 9 0.45 3.09 13.35
C LEU A 9 1.15 1.89 12.67
N LYS A 10 2.39 2.05 12.22
CA LYS A 10 3.16 0.96 11.60
C LYS A 10 3.41 -0.19 12.58
N ASP A 11 3.68 0.12 13.85
CA ASP A 11 3.97 -0.90 14.87
C ASP A 11 2.69 -1.65 15.25
N ILE A 12 1.53 -0.95 15.18
CA ILE A 12 0.21 -1.58 15.31
C ILE A 12 -0.05 -2.50 14.12
N ALA A 13 0.16 -2.02 12.89
CA ALA A 13 -0.06 -2.82 11.67
C ALA A 13 0.82 -4.08 11.63
N LEU A 14 2.05 -4.01 12.13
CA LEU A 14 2.96 -5.15 12.24
C LEU A 14 2.58 -6.12 13.38
N SER A 15 1.72 -5.72 14.33
CA SER A 15 1.42 -6.54 15.50
C SER A 15 0.60 -7.80 15.19
N HIS A 16 -0.25 -7.75 14.16
CA HIS A 16 -0.95 -8.90 13.57
C HIS A 16 -1.64 -8.51 12.25
N PRO A 17 -1.93 -9.46 11.34
CA PRO A 17 -2.50 -9.17 10.02
C PRO A 17 -3.84 -8.41 10.06
N ASP A 18 -4.71 -8.72 11.02
CA ASP A 18 -5.98 -8.03 11.18
C ASP A 18 -5.82 -6.56 11.59
N ALA A 19 -4.72 -6.18 12.23
CA ALA A 19 -4.50 -4.81 12.69
C ALA A 19 -4.42 -3.83 11.51
N ALA A 20 -3.71 -4.20 10.44
CA ALA A 20 -3.64 -3.40 9.21
C ALA A 20 -5.03 -3.18 8.61
N ARG A 21 -5.84 -4.25 8.51
CA ARG A 21 -7.22 -4.17 8.00
C ARG A 21 -8.12 -3.30 8.89
N ILE A 22 -7.93 -3.34 10.21
CA ILE A 22 -8.68 -2.50 11.14
C ILE A 22 -8.29 -1.03 10.95
N LEU A 23 -7.00 -0.70 10.93
CA LEU A 23 -6.54 0.67 10.69
C LEU A 23 -7.03 1.20 9.33
N GLU A 24 -7.02 0.36 8.31
CA GLU A 24 -7.58 0.64 6.98
C GLU A 24 -9.08 0.93 7.02
N SER A 25 -9.87 0.17 7.79
CA SER A 25 -11.30 0.42 7.97
C SER A 25 -11.60 1.78 8.61
N PHE A 26 -10.65 2.32 9.37
CA PHE A 26 -10.67 3.68 9.93
C PHE A 26 -9.99 4.72 9.03
N ARG A 27 -9.57 4.34 7.81
CA ARG A 27 -8.84 5.19 6.85
C ARG A 27 -7.56 5.81 7.43
N LEU A 28 -6.91 5.11 8.36
CA LEU A 28 -5.64 5.55 8.97
C LEU A 28 -4.45 5.13 8.08
N ASP A 29 -3.57 6.08 7.78
CA ASP A 29 -2.38 5.87 6.96
C ASP A 29 -1.26 5.18 7.76
N TYR A 30 -1.33 3.85 7.83
CA TYR A 30 -0.35 3.01 8.54
C TYR A 30 0.87 2.63 7.69
N CYS A 31 0.84 2.90 6.38
CA CYS A 31 1.88 2.45 5.44
C CYS A 31 2.93 3.54 5.16
N CYS A 32 2.52 4.77 4.81
CA CYS A 32 3.42 5.90 4.54
C CYS A 32 3.55 6.79 5.78
N GLY A 33 2.41 7.16 6.38
CA GLY A 33 2.29 7.94 7.61
C GLY A 33 2.51 7.14 8.90
N GLY A 34 2.94 5.87 8.78
CA GLY A 34 2.94 4.88 9.86
C GLY A 34 3.75 5.25 11.12
N ARG A 35 4.65 6.25 11.04
CA ARG A 35 5.39 6.77 12.20
C ARG A 35 4.54 7.60 13.16
N LYS A 36 3.38 8.11 12.71
CA LYS A 36 2.49 8.90 13.56
C LYS A 36 1.91 8.03 14.67
N PRO A 37 1.84 8.53 15.92
CA PRO A 37 1.12 7.87 16.99
C PRO A 37 -0.37 7.72 16.66
N LEU A 38 -0.99 6.63 17.11
CA LEU A 38 -2.42 6.35 16.89
C LEU A 38 -3.30 7.54 17.28
N ALA A 39 -3.09 8.14 18.45
CA ALA A 39 -3.88 9.27 18.92
C ALA A 39 -3.82 10.49 18.00
N GLU A 40 -2.63 10.78 17.44
CA GLU A 40 -2.44 11.89 16.52
C GLU A 40 -3.16 11.62 15.20
N ALA A 41 -3.03 10.39 14.67
CA ALA A 41 -3.69 10.00 13.44
C ALA A 41 -5.23 9.99 13.58
N CYS A 42 -5.75 9.48 14.70
CA CYS A 42 -7.17 9.55 15.03
C CYS A 42 -7.67 11.00 15.13
N ALA A 43 -6.93 11.88 15.82
CA ALA A 43 -7.29 13.29 15.94
C ALA A 43 -7.34 14.00 14.58
N ALA A 44 -6.37 13.72 13.69
CA ALA A 44 -6.35 14.25 12.33
C ALA A 44 -7.52 13.73 11.48
N ALA A 45 -7.98 12.49 11.73
CA ALA A 45 -9.10 11.86 11.04
C ALA A 45 -10.48 12.17 11.68
N GLY A 46 -10.52 12.88 12.82
CA GLY A 46 -11.77 13.13 13.57
C GLY A 46 -12.35 11.90 14.26
N LEU A 47 -11.51 10.90 14.56
CA LEU A 47 -11.90 9.63 15.19
C LEU A 47 -11.63 9.65 16.71
N ALA A 48 -12.44 8.91 17.46
CA ALA A 48 -12.17 8.65 18.86
C ALA A 48 -11.11 7.54 18.99
N VAL A 49 -9.94 7.87 19.58
CA VAL A 49 -8.85 6.90 19.76
C VAL A 49 -9.28 5.65 20.53
N ASP A 50 -10.17 5.80 21.50
CA ASP A 50 -10.69 4.70 22.32
C ASP A 50 -11.55 3.72 21.51
N GLU A 51 -12.26 4.19 20.49
CA GLU A 51 -13.06 3.34 19.58
C GLU A 51 -12.15 2.46 18.72
N VAL A 52 -11.08 3.05 18.19
CA VAL A 52 -10.10 2.32 17.38
C VAL A 52 -9.36 1.29 18.25
N LEU A 53 -8.92 1.67 19.46
CA LEU A 53 -8.29 0.76 20.41
C LEU A 53 -9.22 -0.38 20.84
N ALA A 54 -10.50 -0.09 21.08
CA ALA A 54 -11.49 -1.11 21.40
C ALA A 54 -11.68 -2.10 20.25
N THR A 55 -11.72 -1.63 19.00
CA THR A 55 -11.86 -2.47 17.81
C THR A 55 -10.63 -3.37 17.59
N LEU A 56 -9.43 -2.81 17.77
CA LEU A 56 -8.17 -3.55 17.74
C LEU A 56 -8.14 -4.63 18.84
N ALA A 57 -8.57 -4.31 20.06
CA ALA A 57 -8.59 -5.27 21.18
C ALA A 57 -9.66 -6.36 21.03
N ALA A 58 -10.80 -6.04 20.40
CA ALA A 58 -11.91 -6.97 20.18
C ALA A 58 -11.66 -7.98 19.05
N THR A 59 -10.63 -7.76 18.23
CA THR A 59 -10.22 -8.67 17.16
C THR A 59 -8.93 -9.36 17.55
N PRO A 60 -8.98 -10.38 18.44
CA PRO A 60 -7.81 -11.20 18.72
C PRO A 60 -7.37 -11.84 17.40
N GLY A 61 -6.12 -11.61 16.99
CA GLY A 61 -5.58 -12.05 15.71
C GLY A 61 -6.01 -13.49 15.41
N ALA A 62 -6.80 -13.66 14.34
CA ALA A 62 -7.28 -14.97 13.96
C ALA A 62 -6.07 -15.89 13.68
N ALA A 63 -6.23 -17.18 13.97
CA ALA A 63 -5.20 -18.20 13.74
C ALA A 63 -4.82 -18.38 12.25
N ASP A 64 -5.51 -17.69 11.34
CA ASP A 64 -5.15 -17.51 9.94
C ASP A 64 -4.19 -16.34 9.77
N ALA A 65 -3.15 -16.28 10.62
CA ALA A 65 -2.03 -15.40 10.35
C ALA A 65 -1.50 -15.76 8.95
N GLU A 66 -1.37 -14.78 8.05
CA GLU A 66 -0.49 -14.96 6.90
C GLU A 66 0.84 -15.47 7.46
N PRO A 67 1.29 -16.66 7.05
CA PRO A 67 2.39 -17.34 7.71
C PRO A 67 3.62 -16.43 7.70
N GLY A 68 4.10 -16.07 8.89
CA GLY A 68 5.48 -15.71 9.16
C GLY A 68 6.16 -14.71 8.21
N ILE A 69 5.49 -13.67 7.71
CA ILE A 69 6.13 -12.67 6.82
C ILE A 69 7.43 -12.09 7.42
N GLU A 70 7.50 -11.93 8.74
CA GLU A 70 8.72 -11.51 9.45
C GLU A 70 9.81 -12.61 9.53
N GLN A 71 9.41 -13.87 9.48
CA GLN A 71 10.30 -15.05 9.56
C GLN A 71 10.73 -15.57 8.18
N ASP A 72 9.98 -15.24 7.14
CA ASP A 72 10.28 -15.57 5.75
C ASP A 72 11.47 -14.78 5.23
N SER A 73 12.22 -15.37 4.30
CA SER A 73 13.33 -14.68 3.64
C SER A 73 12.85 -13.47 2.84
N LEU A 74 13.73 -12.50 2.59
CA LEU A 74 13.40 -11.36 1.73
C LEU A 74 13.08 -11.82 0.31
N ASN A 75 13.74 -12.86 -0.18
CA ASN A 75 13.39 -13.49 -1.44
C ASN A 75 11.96 -14.04 -1.48
N ALA A 76 11.50 -14.68 -0.40
CA ALA A 76 10.13 -15.17 -0.31
C ALA A 76 9.12 -14.00 -0.25
N LEU A 77 9.42 -12.96 0.54
CA LEU A 77 8.58 -11.76 0.63
C LEU A 77 8.49 -11.00 -0.71
N ILE A 78 9.63 -10.79 -1.39
CA ILE A 78 9.67 -10.18 -2.73
C ILE A 78 8.78 -10.96 -3.70
N ARG A 79 8.93 -12.28 -3.72
CA ARG A 79 8.11 -13.13 -4.61
C ARG A 79 6.63 -13.01 -4.26
N PHE A 80 6.28 -13.01 -2.98
CA PHE A 80 4.90 -12.83 -2.54
C PHE A 80 4.32 -11.47 -3.00
N ILE A 81 5.07 -10.38 -2.84
CA ILE A 81 4.69 -9.03 -3.30
C ILE A 81 4.45 -9.02 -4.82
N VAL A 82 5.37 -9.60 -5.59
CA VAL A 82 5.26 -9.64 -7.06
C VAL A 82 4.08 -10.51 -7.51
N ASP A 83 4.01 -11.75 -7.02
CA ASP A 83 3.00 -12.75 -7.43
C ASP A 83 1.59 -12.35 -6.99
N THR A 84 1.44 -11.60 -5.90
CA THR A 84 0.15 -11.19 -5.33
C THR A 84 -0.20 -9.76 -5.70
N HIS A 85 0.56 -8.78 -5.21
CA HIS A 85 0.21 -7.37 -5.27
C HIS A 85 0.52 -6.74 -6.63
N HIS A 86 1.70 -7.00 -7.19
CA HIS A 86 2.04 -6.42 -8.50
C HIS A 86 1.19 -7.03 -9.61
N ALA A 87 0.96 -8.36 -9.56
CA ALA A 87 0.09 -9.06 -10.50
C ALA A 87 -1.38 -8.57 -10.42
N PHE A 88 -1.91 -8.41 -9.20
CA PHE A 88 -3.23 -7.84 -8.97
C PHE A 88 -3.31 -6.41 -9.50
N THR A 89 -2.38 -5.54 -9.10
CA THR A 89 -2.35 -4.12 -9.48
C THR A 89 -2.38 -3.97 -11.00
N ARG A 90 -1.51 -4.64 -11.75
CA ARG A 90 -1.51 -4.54 -13.22
C ARG A 90 -2.83 -4.97 -13.85
N THR A 91 -3.39 -6.08 -13.37
CA THR A 91 -4.68 -6.59 -13.87
C THR A 91 -5.80 -5.59 -13.57
N GLU A 92 -5.83 -5.07 -12.36
CA GLU A 92 -6.89 -4.21 -11.86
C GLU A 92 -6.82 -2.80 -12.47
N LEU A 93 -5.62 -2.27 -12.72
CA LEU A 93 -5.42 -1.00 -13.43
C LEU A 93 -6.03 -1.06 -14.85
N LEU A 94 -5.77 -2.14 -15.60
CA LEU A 94 -6.35 -2.32 -16.94
C LEU A 94 -7.88 -2.48 -16.88
N ARG A 95 -8.38 -3.23 -15.90
CA ARG A 95 -9.82 -3.44 -15.70
C ARG A 95 -10.53 -2.14 -15.37
N ILE A 96 -10.00 -1.36 -14.43
CA ILE A 96 -10.58 -0.08 -14.00
C ILE A 96 -10.54 0.93 -15.14
N ASP A 97 -9.45 1.05 -15.90
CA ASP A 97 -9.37 1.99 -17.02
C ASP A 97 -10.51 1.79 -18.04
N SER A 98 -10.73 0.53 -18.41
CA SER A 98 -11.80 0.16 -19.35
C SER A 98 -13.19 0.48 -18.82
N LEU A 99 -13.43 0.23 -17.52
CA LEU A 99 -14.72 0.48 -16.89
C LEU A 99 -14.96 1.98 -16.68
N LEU A 100 -13.95 2.69 -16.16
CA LEU A 100 -14.01 4.11 -15.83
C LEU A 100 -14.20 4.94 -17.08
N THR A 101 -13.53 4.62 -18.20
CA THR A 101 -13.76 5.27 -19.50
C THR A 101 -15.24 5.24 -19.89
N LYS A 102 -15.88 4.06 -19.85
CA LYS A 102 -17.30 3.89 -20.19
C LYS A 102 -18.22 4.66 -19.24
N VAL A 103 -17.89 4.67 -17.96
CA VAL A 103 -18.68 5.36 -16.93
C VAL A 103 -18.57 6.88 -17.10
N VAL A 104 -17.37 7.40 -17.35
CA VAL A 104 -17.13 8.81 -17.66
C VAL A 104 -17.92 9.22 -18.91
N ASP A 105 -17.78 8.48 -20.01
CA ASP A 105 -18.47 8.79 -21.27
C ASP A 105 -19.99 8.87 -21.11
N ARG A 106 -20.55 8.02 -20.26
CA ARG A 106 -22.01 7.95 -20.03
C ARG A 106 -22.51 8.97 -19.02
N HIS A 107 -21.77 9.21 -17.94
CA HIS A 107 -22.29 9.89 -16.75
C HIS A 107 -21.64 11.24 -16.46
N ALA A 108 -20.52 11.61 -17.08
CA ALA A 108 -19.77 12.83 -16.73
C ALA A 108 -20.56 14.15 -16.85
N ALA A 109 -21.60 14.19 -17.71
CA ALA A 109 -22.45 15.38 -17.81
C ALA A 109 -23.31 15.62 -16.55
N ALA A 110 -23.75 14.55 -15.89
CA ALA A 110 -24.52 14.61 -14.64
C ALA A 110 -23.64 14.46 -13.38
N HIS A 111 -22.48 13.81 -13.54
CA HIS A 111 -21.53 13.43 -12.49
C HIS A 111 -20.11 13.92 -12.88
N PRO A 112 -19.85 15.24 -12.89
CA PRO A 112 -18.61 15.82 -13.38
C PRO A 112 -17.37 15.37 -12.60
N GLU A 113 -17.53 14.92 -11.35
CA GLU A 113 -16.46 14.35 -10.53
C GLU A 113 -15.81 13.13 -11.18
N LEU A 114 -16.54 12.37 -11.99
CA LEU A 114 -16.01 11.22 -12.74
C LEU A 114 -14.86 11.61 -13.67
N THR A 115 -14.92 12.80 -14.28
CA THR A 115 -13.84 13.30 -15.13
C THR A 115 -12.57 13.52 -14.31
N ALA A 116 -12.72 14.08 -13.10
CA ALA A 116 -11.60 14.30 -12.19
C ALA A 116 -11.05 12.97 -11.67
N ILE A 117 -11.90 12.02 -11.29
CA ILE A 117 -11.50 10.65 -10.89
C ILE A 117 -10.72 9.98 -12.02
N GLY A 118 -11.22 10.05 -13.27
CA GLY A 118 -10.52 9.53 -14.45
C GLY A 118 -9.15 10.15 -14.67
N ALA A 119 -9.00 11.45 -14.43
CA ALA A 119 -7.71 12.12 -14.53
C ALA A 119 -6.72 11.63 -13.45
N ARG A 120 -7.14 11.57 -12.18
CA ARG A 120 -6.29 11.10 -11.08
C ARG A 120 -5.93 9.63 -11.21
N PHE A 121 -6.85 8.80 -11.69
CA PHE A 121 -6.60 7.40 -11.96
C PHE A 121 -5.54 7.20 -13.06
N ARG A 122 -5.57 7.99 -14.14
CA ARG A 122 -4.51 7.93 -15.17
C ARG A 122 -3.15 8.39 -14.64
N SER A 123 -3.11 9.40 -13.77
CA SER A 123 -1.87 9.78 -13.07
C SER A 123 -1.36 8.64 -12.20
N LEU A 124 -2.24 7.99 -11.44
CA LEU A 124 -1.90 6.83 -10.62
C LEU A 124 -1.30 5.69 -11.47
N GLN A 125 -1.90 5.39 -12.62
CA GLN A 125 -1.34 4.40 -13.56
C GLN A 125 0.04 4.79 -14.11
N ALA A 126 0.21 6.06 -14.47
CA ALA A 126 1.47 6.58 -15.01
C ALA A 126 2.60 6.55 -13.98
N ASP A 127 2.29 6.66 -12.70
CA ASP A 127 3.24 6.54 -11.60
C ASP A 127 3.54 5.06 -11.27
N LEU A 128 2.50 4.21 -11.16
CA LEU A 128 2.64 2.80 -10.74
C LEU A 128 3.41 1.94 -11.75
N GLU A 129 3.13 2.04 -13.05
CA GLU A 129 3.80 1.15 -14.04
C GLU A 129 5.34 1.26 -14.02
N PRO A 130 5.95 2.47 -14.11
CA PRO A 130 7.40 2.59 -13.98
C PRO A 130 7.90 2.26 -12.57
N HIS A 131 7.11 2.55 -11.53
CA HIS A 131 7.42 2.22 -10.14
C HIS A 131 7.64 0.71 -9.95
N LEU A 132 6.63 -0.12 -10.21
CA LEU A 132 6.72 -1.59 -10.13
C LEU A 132 7.86 -2.12 -11.00
N GLY A 133 8.08 -1.48 -12.16
CA GLY A 133 9.16 -1.82 -13.06
C GLY A 133 10.56 -1.58 -12.48
N LYS A 134 10.79 -0.51 -11.70
CA LYS A 134 12.06 -0.25 -11.02
C LYS A 134 12.30 -1.26 -9.90
N GLU A 135 11.24 -1.62 -9.19
CA GLU A 135 11.32 -2.61 -8.13
C GLU A 135 11.74 -3.97 -8.67
N GLU A 136 10.98 -4.51 -9.62
CA GLU A 136 11.20 -5.85 -10.17
C GLU A 136 12.50 -6.00 -10.95
N ARG A 137 13.00 -4.92 -11.58
CA ARG A 137 14.19 -4.99 -12.45
C ARG A 137 15.47 -4.55 -11.77
N ILE A 138 15.40 -3.73 -10.73
CA ILE A 138 16.57 -3.11 -10.10
C ILE A 138 16.61 -3.40 -8.61
N LEU A 139 15.63 -2.94 -7.85
CA LEU A 139 15.69 -2.96 -6.39
C LEU A 139 15.56 -4.39 -5.84
N PHE A 140 14.53 -5.13 -6.23
CA PHE A 140 14.29 -6.49 -5.72
C PHE A 140 15.39 -7.47 -6.11
N PRO A 141 15.90 -7.50 -7.37
CA PRO A 141 17.07 -8.32 -7.69
C PRO A 141 18.30 -7.97 -6.85
N TYR A 142 18.52 -6.70 -6.54
CA TYR A 142 19.64 -6.30 -5.68
C TYR A 142 19.45 -6.77 -4.23
N ILE A 143 18.24 -6.65 -3.67
CA ILE A 143 17.93 -7.15 -2.33
C ILE A 143 18.13 -8.67 -2.26
N ALA A 144 17.71 -9.41 -3.28
CA ALA A 144 17.92 -10.85 -3.40
C ALA A 144 19.42 -11.21 -3.35
N LEU A 145 20.25 -10.51 -4.13
CA LEU A 145 21.70 -10.70 -4.13
C LEU A 145 22.35 -10.34 -2.79
N LEU A 146 21.84 -9.32 -2.08
CA LEU A 146 22.31 -8.97 -0.74
C LEU A 146 22.02 -10.08 0.28
N GLU A 147 20.83 -10.67 0.23
CA GLU A 147 20.45 -11.79 1.10
C GLU A 147 21.37 -12.99 0.85
N ASP A 148 21.59 -13.35 -0.42
CA ASP A 148 22.52 -14.43 -0.80
C ASP A 148 23.97 -14.15 -0.32
N TYR A 149 24.44 -12.91 -0.49
CA TYR A 149 25.78 -12.54 -0.05
C TYR A 149 25.94 -12.68 1.46
N ARG A 150 24.94 -12.26 2.24
CA ARG A 150 24.94 -12.39 3.71
C ARG A 150 24.84 -13.85 4.17
N ALA A 151 24.18 -14.71 3.38
CA ALA A 151 24.17 -16.15 3.58
C ALA A 151 25.49 -16.83 3.13
N GLY A 152 26.42 -16.11 2.51
CA GLY A 152 27.68 -16.64 2.00
C GLY A 152 27.53 -17.46 0.71
N SER A 153 26.39 -17.34 0.02
CA SER A 153 26.09 -18.09 -1.22
C SER A 153 26.43 -17.31 -2.49
N SER A 154 26.78 -16.02 -2.40
CA SER A 154 27.16 -15.19 -3.55
C SER A 154 28.31 -14.21 -3.23
N LEU A 155 28.81 -13.52 -4.27
CA LEU A 155 29.77 -12.41 -4.12
C LEU A 155 29.04 -11.15 -3.70
N LYS A 156 29.77 -10.19 -3.09
CA LYS A 156 29.21 -8.88 -2.74
C LYS A 156 28.61 -8.23 -3.99
N PRO A 157 27.31 -7.86 -3.99
CA PRO A 157 26.70 -7.23 -5.15
C PRO A 157 27.21 -5.82 -5.36
N GLU A 158 27.42 -5.44 -6.61
CA GLU A 158 27.69 -4.06 -7.00
C GLU A 158 26.38 -3.28 -7.12
N ALA A 159 26.37 -2.04 -6.61
CA ALA A 159 25.23 -1.15 -6.71
C ALA A 159 25.52 -0.05 -7.73
N CYS A 160 24.69 0.05 -8.78
CA CYS A 160 24.78 1.15 -9.76
C CYS A 160 24.19 2.47 -9.25
N PHE A 161 23.69 2.50 -8.02
CA PHE A 161 22.98 3.61 -7.38
C PHE A 161 23.63 4.05 -6.07
N GLY A 162 24.89 3.66 -5.82
CA GLY A 162 25.58 3.97 -4.56
C GLY A 162 25.07 3.10 -3.42
N THR A 163 24.38 3.69 -2.44
CA THR A 163 23.82 2.94 -1.30
C THR A 163 22.38 2.51 -1.57
N ILE A 164 21.91 1.46 -0.90
CA ILE A 164 20.53 1.00 -1.01
C ILE A 164 19.52 2.07 -0.55
N ASP A 165 19.93 3.01 0.30
CA ASP A 165 19.06 4.10 0.74
C ASP A 165 18.56 4.99 -0.40
N ASN A 166 19.33 5.13 -1.48
CA ASN A 166 18.93 5.94 -2.63
C ASN A 166 17.67 5.38 -3.33
N PRO A 167 17.65 4.13 -3.83
CA PRO A 167 16.44 3.58 -4.42
C PRO A 167 15.31 3.42 -3.40
N LEU A 168 15.59 3.06 -2.14
CA LEU A 168 14.56 2.94 -1.10
C LEU A 168 13.86 4.28 -0.81
N GLY A 169 14.62 5.37 -0.69
CA GLY A 169 14.07 6.71 -0.50
C GLY A 169 13.23 7.16 -1.70
N GLN A 170 13.65 6.83 -2.92
CA GLN A 170 12.87 7.12 -4.13
C GLN A 170 11.54 6.33 -4.15
N MET A 171 11.54 5.03 -3.82
CA MET A 171 10.31 4.24 -3.77
C MET A 171 9.36 4.78 -2.69
N GLN A 172 9.87 5.13 -1.51
CA GLN A 172 9.07 5.72 -0.44
C GLN A 172 8.43 7.06 -0.84
N ALA A 173 9.15 7.93 -1.55
CA ALA A 173 8.59 9.19 -2.05
C ALA A 173 7.48 8.95 -3.10
N GLU A 174 7.64 7.92 -3.94
CA GLU A 174 6.61 7.50 -4.90
C GLU A 174 5.39 6.90 -4.21
N HIS A 175 5.57 6.13 -3.12
CA HIS A 175 4.47 5.64 -2.28
C HIS A 175 3.65 6.79 -1.68
N GLU A 176 4.29 7.87 -1.25
CA GLU A 176 3.60 9.07 -0.77
C GLU A 176 2.76 9.73 -1.88
N SER A 177 3.30 9.82 -3.12
CA SER A 177 2.56 10.32 -4.29
C SER A 177 1.34 9.44 -4.62
N VAL A 178 1.53 8.12 -4.65
CA VAL A 178 0.46 7.13 -4.87
C VAL A 178 -0.62 7.26 -3.81
N GLY A 179 -0.26 7.33 -2.53
CA GLY A 179 -1.19 7.50 -1.42
C GLY A 179 -1.99 8.81 -1.52
N ALA A 180 -1.36 9.90 -1.95
CA ALA A 180 -2.05 11.17 -2.18
C ALA A 180 -3.09 11.08 -3.30
N LEU A 181 -2.75 10.45 -4.44
CA LEU A 181 -3.67 10.23 -5.56
C LEU A 181 -4.87 9.35 -5.16
N LEU A 182 -4.63 8.28 -4.40
CA LEU A 182 -5.70 7.44 -3.85
C LEU A 182 -6.63 8.24 -2.93
N GLY A 183 -6.05 9.06 -2.04
CA GLY A 183 -6.82 9.96 -1.17
C GLY A 183 -7.69 10.97 -1.94
N GLU A 184 -7.19 11.51 -3.05
CA GLU A 184 -7.97 12.40 -3.93
C GLU A 184 -9.12 11.63 -4.63
N ILE A 185 -8.85 10.44 -5.17
CA ILE A 185 -9.87 9.59 -5.80
C ILE A 185 -10.97 9.24 -4.79
N ARG A 186 -10.59 8.86 -3.57
CA ARG A 186 -11.51 8.57 -2.47
C ARG A 186 -12.36 9.79 -2.11
N SER A 187 -11.76 10.97 -2.01
CA SER A 187 -12.48 12.22 -1.73
C SER A 187 -13.50 12.55 -2.83
N LEU A 188 -13.08 12.49 -4.10
CA LEU A 188 -13.93 12.77 -5.26
C LEU A 188 -15.09 11.78 -5.40
N SER A 189 -14.90 10.54 -4.98
CA SER A 189 -15.92 9.49 -5.01
C SER A 189 -16.80 9.44 -3.76
N ALA A 190 -16.70 10.44 -2.89
CA ALA A 190 -17.41 10.49 -1.60
C ALA A 190 -17.18 9.21 -0.78
N ASP A 191 -15.92 8.79 -0.64
CA ASP A 191 -15.53 7.55 0.05
C ASP A 191 -16.08 6.31 -0.66
N PHE A 192 -15.95 6.29 -2.00
CA PHE A 192 -16.45 5.25 -2.90
C PHE A 192 -17.96 4.99 -2.81
N LYS A 193 -18.74 5.94 -2.28
CA LYS A 193 -20.20 5.79 -2.11
C LYS A 193 -20.91 6.13 -3.41
N PRO A 194 -21.59 5.15 -4.05
CA PRO A 194 -22.30 5.41 -5.29
C PRO A 194 -23.50 6.35 -5.05
N PRO A 195 -23.74 7.34 -5.92
CA PRO A 195 -24.95 8.15 -5.86
C PRO A 195 -26.21 7.30 -6.12
N ALA A 196 -27.38 7.84 -5.77
CA ALA A 196 -28.65 7.11 -5.85
C ALA A 196 -28.97 6.63 -7.27
N ASP A 197 -28.58 7.40 -8.29
CA ASP A 197 -28.79 7.12 -9.71
C ASP A 197 -27.63 6.33 -10.36
N ALA A 198 -26.64 5.89 -9.57
CA ALA A 198 -25.52 5.09 -10.08
C ALA A 198 -26.01 3.76 -10.65
N CYS A 199 -25.70 3.52 -11.93
CA CYS A 199 -25.94 2.24 -12.59
C CYS A 199 -24.96 1.16 -12.09
N ALA A 200 -25.20 -0.09 -12.50
CA ALA A 200 -24.35 -1.23 -12.11
C ALA A 200 -22.86 -0.98 -12.43
N SER A 201 -22.54 -0.49 -13.63
CA SER A 201 -21.15 -0.23 -14.02
C SER A 201 -20.47 0.86 -13.19
N TYR A 202 -21.19 1.92 -12.80
CA TYR A 202 -20.65 2.95 -11.93
C TYR A 202 -20.33 2.37 -10.54
N ARG A 203 -21.26 1.59 -9.97
CA ARG A 203 -21.02 0.88 -8.70
C ARG A 203 -19.81 -0.05 -8.78
N THR A 204 -19.67 -0.81 -9.88
CA THR A 204 -18.52 -1.68 -10.11
C THR A 204 -17.20 -0.91 -10.16
N VAL A 205 -17.16 0.27 -10.79
CA VAL A 205 -15.96 1.12 -10.83
C VAL A 205 -15.55 1.57 -9.43
N LEU A 206 -16.51 2.06 -8.63
CA LEU A 206 -16.21 2.51 -7.27
C LEU A 206 -15.70 1.37 -6.39
N GLN A 207 -16.33 0.20 -6.47
CA GLN A 207 -15.88 -0.99 -5.75
C GLN A 207 -14.49 -1.45 -6.19
N ALA A 208 -14.18 -1.35 -7.49
CA ALA A 208 -12.87 -1.69 -8.02
C ALA A 208 -11.79 -0.71 -7.53
N LEU A 209 -12.08 0.59 -7.54
CA LEU A 209 -11.17 1.62 -7.02
C LEU A 209 -10.91 1.44 -5.51
N GLU A 210 -11.93 1.10 -4.73
CA GLU A 210 -11.78 0.78 -3.31
C GLU A 210 -10.92 -0.47 -3.09
N GLY A 211 -11.15 -1.52 -3.89
CA GLY A 211 -10.34 -2.75 -3.84
C GLY A 211 -8.88 -2.51 -4.22
N LEU A 212 -8.63 -1.67 -5.23
CA LEU A 212 -7.28 -1.26 -5.62
C LEU A 212 -6.59 -0.46 -4.52
N GLU A 213 -7.26 0.52 -3.92
CA GLU A 213 -6.73 1.27 -2.78
C GLU A 213 -6.33 0.32 -1.65
N ALA A 214 -7.21 -0.63 -1.31
CA ALA A 214 -6.97 -1.53 -0.20
C ALA A 214 -5.82 -2.52 -0.43
N ASP A 215 -5.60 -2.94 -1.69
CA ASP A 215 -4.45 -3.77 -2.02
C ASP A 215 -3.14 -2.99 -2.01
N LEU A 216 -3.12 -1.79 -2.61
CA LEU A 216 -1.94 -0.92 -2.62
C LEU A 216 -1.52 -0.51 -1.21
N MET A 217 -2.45 -0.24 -0.30
CA MET A 217 -2.13 0.09 1.10
C MET A 217 -1.43 -1.08 1.82
N ARG A 218 -1.86 -2.32 1.57
CA ARG A 218 -1.22 -3.53 2.12
C ARG A 218 0.14 -3.79 1.47
N HIS A 219 0.24 -3.68 0.16
CA HIS A 219 1.48 -3.76 -0.62
C HIS A 219 2.53 -2.79 -0.08
N ILE A 220 2.21 -1.49 -0.05
CA ILE A 220 3.12 -0.43 0.41
C ILE A 220 3.51 -0.64 1.88
N HIS A 221 2.61 -1.17 2.71
CA HIS A 221 2.96 -1.51 4.09
C HIS A 221 4.03 -2.60 4.18
N LEU A 222 3.88 -3.69 3.43
CA LEU A 222 4.86 -4.78 3.38
C LEU A 222 6.24 -4.24 2.96
N GLU A 223 6.27 -3.31 2.01
CA GLU A 223 7.51 -2.72 1.55
C GLU A 223 8.11 -1.75 2.57
N ASN A 224 7.36 -0.71 2.94
CA ASN A 224 7.86 0.36 3.80
C ASN A 224 8.23 -0.12 5.19
N ASN A 225 7.48 -1.08 5.74
CA ASN A 225 7.57 -1.46 7.14
C ASN A 225 8.21 -2.84 7.35
N VAL A 226 8.33 -3.69 6.32
CA VAL A 226 8.97 -5.02 6.43
C VAL A 226 10.19 -5.14 5.50
N LEU A 227 9.99 -5.10 4.18
CA LEU A 227 11.05 -5.36 3.21
C LEU A 227 12.18 -4.33 3.28
N PHE A 228 11.86 -3.04 3.21
CA PHE A 228 12.86 -1.97 3.13
C PHE A 228 13.70 -1.83 4.40
N PRO A 229 13.13 -1.88 5.63
CA PRO A 229 13.93 -1.90 6.85
C PRO A 229 14.88 -3.09 6.94
N ARG A 230 14.41 -4.29 6.57
CA ARG A 230 15.24 -5.51 6.58
C ARG A 230 16.32 -5.47 5.50
N ALA A 231 16.02 -4.94 4.32
CA ALA A 231 16.99 -4.74 3.25
C ALA A 231 18.11 -3.77 3.67
N ARG A 232 17.77 -2.68 4.37
CA ARG A 232 18.75 -1.77 4.97
C ARG A 232 19.66 -2.49 5.97
N GLN A 233 19.08 -3.31 6.85
CA GLN A 233 19.85 -4.10 7.81
C GLN A 233 20.84 -5.08 7.13
N LEU A 234 20.44 -5.69 6.00
CA LEU A 234 21.37 -6.52 5.21
C LEU A 234 22.46 -5.69 4.53
N ALA A 235 22.20 -4.43 4.18
CA ALA A 235 23.18 -3.53 3.59
C ALA A 235 24.15 -2.92 4.62
N ASP A 236 23.82 -2.92 5.92
CA ASP A 236 24.61 -2.26 6.95
C ASP A 236 26.07 -2.74 6.99
N GLY A 237 27.01 -1.80 6.82
CA GLY A 237 28.44 -2.08 6.81
C GLY A 237 29.00 -2.57 5.46
N LEU A 238 28.23 -2.48 4.37
CA LEU A 238 28.71 -2.62 2.99
C LEU A 238 29.02 -1.27 2.35
#